data_AF-A0A357KXJ3-F1
#
_entry.id   AF-A0A357KXJ3-F1
#
_cell.length_a   1.000
_cell.length_b   1.000
_cell.length_c   1.000
_cell.angle_alpha   90.00
_cell.angle_beta   90.00
_cell.angle_gamma   90.00
#
_symmetry.space_group_name_H-M   'P 1'
#
loop_
_entity.id
_entity.type
_entity.pdbx_description
1 polymer ?
#
loop_
_entity_poly.entity_id
_entity_poly.type
_entity_poly.pdbx_seq_one_letter_code
_entity_poly.pdbx_strand_id
1 'polypeptide(L)'
;MRVRRWRSSMTGVAWEVRYETGEVSRLIEAPRPKGPMSAAIFLHEIGHHAIGFTRYKPRCLEEYHAWAWALDAMERYGVQVTDAVRRRMHASLHYAIAKAARRKLRELPPELVPFLSPPPRRPRRSRR
;
A
#
# COMPACT_ATOMS: atom_id res chain seq x y z
N MET A 1 -4.40 -10.40 -14.31
CA MET A 1 -4.31 -10.29 -12.83
C MET A 1 -5.64 -10.73 -12.24
N ARG A 2 -5.63 -11.55 -11.18
CA ARG A 2 -6.83 -12.18 -10.62
C ARG A 2 -6.92 -11.98 -9.11
N VAL A 3 -8.12 -11.69 -8.62
CA VAL A 3 -8.41 -11.70 -7.17
C VAL A 3 -8.61 -13.16 -6.73
N ARG A 4 -7.75 -13.65 -5.84
CA ARG A 4 -7.86 -15.00 -5.28
C ARG A 4 -8.87 -15.05 -4.14
N ARG A 5 -8.89 -14.03 -3.28
CA ARG A 5 -9.76 -13.96 -2.10
C ARG A 5 -10.10 -12.53 -1.72
N TRP A 6 -11.36 -12.30 -1.37
CA TRP A 6 -11.81 -11.09 -0.69
C TRP A 6 -11.60 -11.23 0.83
N ARG A 7 -10.82 -10.33 1.42
CA ARG A 7 -10.56 -10.30 2.86
C ARG A 7 -11.64 -9.52 3.61
N SER A 8 -11.96 -9.98 4.82
CA SER A 8 -12.79 -9.22 5.77
C SER A 8 -12.00 -8.12 6.49
N SER A 9 -10.68 -8.32 6.65
CA SER A 9 -9.77 -7.36 7.25
C SER A 9 -9.33 -6.28 6.26
N MET A 10 -8.92 -5.12 6.79
CA MET A 10 -8.35 -4.01 6.01
C MET A 10 -6.85 -4.24 5.76
N THR A 11 -6.51 -5.37 5.13
CA THR A 11 -5.16 -5.74 4.71
C THR A 11 -5.22 -6.48 3.38
N GLY A 12 -4.14 -6.44 2.61
CA GLY A 12 -4.00 -7.19 1.38
C GLY A 12 -2.63 -7.85 1.25
N VAL A 13 -2.49 -8.64 0.19
CA VAL A 13 -1.22 -9.20 -0.25
C VAL A 13 -1.26 -9.44 -1.76
N ALA A 14 -0.16 -9.13 -2.42
CA ALA A 14 0.06 -9.37 -3.85
C ALA A 14 1.25 -10.30 -4.06
N TRP A 15 1.14 -11.24 -5.00
CA TRP A 15 2.23 -12.14 -5.38
C TRP A 15 2.08 -12.64 -6.81
N GLU A 16 3.18 -13.13 -7.38
CA GLU A 16 3.20 -13.82 -8.67
C GLU A 16 3.56 -15.29 -8.47
N VAL A 17 2.99 -16.17 -9.31
CA VAL A 17 3.40 -17.56 -9.45
C VAL A 17 3.97 -17.73 -10.85
N ARG A 18 5.21 -18.20 -10.94
CA ARG A 18 5.89 -18.50 -12.20
C ARG A 18 5.91 -20.01 -12.38
N TYR A 19 5.30 -20.49 -13.45
CA TYR A 19 5.26 -21.91 -13.80
C TYR A 19 6.48 -22.26 -14.65
N GLU A 20 6.86 -23.54 -14.64
CA GLU A 20 7.97 -24.07 -15.46
C GLU A 20 7.75 -23.83 -16.96
N THR A 21 6.49 -23.78 -17.38
CA THR A 21 6.07 -23.46 -18.76
C THR A 21 6.34 -22.00 -19.16
N GLY A 22 6.81 -21.16 -18.23
CA GLY A 22 7.03 -19.73 -18.45
C GLY A 22 5.79 -18.85 -18.22
N GLU A 23 4.63 -19.45 -17.93
CA GLU A 23 3.42 -18.71 -17.58
C GLU A 23 3.59 -17.98 -16.23
N VAL A 24 3.07 -16.75 -16.14
CA VAL A 24 3.06 -15.98 -14.89
C VAL A 24 1.63 -15.65 -14.47
N SER A 25 1.21 -16.20 -13.33
CA SER A 25 -0.05 -15.88 -12.69
C SER A 25 0.11 -14.75 -11.67
N ARG A 26 -0.56 -13.62 -11.92
CA ARG A 26 -0.58 -12.45 -11.03
C ARG A 26 -1.80 -12.44 -10.13
N LEU A 27 -1.58 -12.56 -8.81
CA LEU A 27 -2.63 -12.81 -7.83
C LEU A 27 -2.63 -11.75 -6.72
N ILE A 28 -3.84 -11.46 -6.21
CA ILE A 28 -4.03 -10.62 -5.02
C ILE A 28 -5.07 -11.20 -4.06
N GLU A 29 -4.90 -10.91 -2.77
CA GLU A 29 -5.98 -10.89 -1.77
C GLU A 29 -6.13 -9.47 -1.24
N ALA A 30 -7.37 -8.99 -1.09
CA ALA A 30 -7.63 -7.63 -0.63
C ALA A 30 -9.07 -7.51 -0.10
N PRO A 31 -9.42 -6.48 0.69
CA PRO A 31 -10.81 -6.18 0.97
C PRO A 31 -11.57 -5.82 -0.31
N ARG A 32 -12.86 -6.15 -0.36
CA ARG A 32 -13.71 -5.77 -1.50
C ARG A 32 -13.86 -4.23 -1.54
N PRO A 33 -13.61 -3.55 -2.68
CA PRO A 33 -13.59 -2.09 -2.77
C PRO A 33 -15.01 -1.52 -2.74
N LYS A 34 -15.58 -1.43 -1.53
CA LYS A 34 -16.94 -0.90 -1.27
C LYS A 34 -16.93 0.58 -0.86
N GLY A 35 -15.75 1.15 -0.57
CA GLY A 35 -15.60 2.56 -0.21
C GLY A 35 -14.13 2.99 -0.28
N PRO A 36 -13.82 4.28 -0.02
CA PRO A 36 -12.48 4.83 -0.26
C PRO A 36 -11.34 4.06 0.40
N MET A 37 -11.52 3.61 1.64
CA MET A 37 -10.48 2.88 2.37
C MET A 37 -10.21 1.50 1.77
N SER A 38 -11.26 0.72 1.47
CA SER A 38 -11.07 -0.62 0.90
C SER A 38 -10.63 -0.55 -0.56
N ALA A 39 -11.06 0.47 -1.30
CA ALA A 39 -10.53 0.78 -2.63
C ALA A 39 -9.04 1.12 -2.60
N ALA A 40 -8.60 1.95 -1.65
CA ALA A 40 -7.19 2.31 -1.51
C ALA A 40 -6.30 1.09 -1.26
N ILE A 41 -6.70 0.19 -0.37
CA ILE A 41 -5.96 -1.04 -0.07
C ILE A 41 -5.98 -1.98 -1.27
N PHE A 42 -7.14 -2.17 -1.92
CA PHE A 42 -7.24 -2.98 -3.13
C PHE A 42 -6.31 -2.47 -4.24
N LEU A 43 -6.32 -1.16 -4.50
CA LEU A 43 -5.47 -0.52 -5.50
C LEU A 43 -3.99 -0.56 -5.10
N HIS A 44 -3.65 -0.55 -3.82
CA HIS A 44 -2.28 -0.75 -3.35
C HIS A 44 -1.74 -2.14 -3.72
N GLU A 45 -2.53 -3.20 -3.57
CA GLU A 45 -2.13 -4.55 -4.01
C GLU A 45 -1.97 -4.65 -5.53
N ILE A 46 -2.85 -3.97 -6.28
CA ILE A 46 -2.66 -3.81 -7.73
C ILE A 46 -1.39 -3.02 -8.04
N GLY A 47 -1.12 -1.98 -7.25
CA GLY A 47 0.06 -1.12 -7.37
C GLY A 47 1.34 -1.92 -7.32
N HIS A 48 1.44 -2.93 -6.44
CA HIS A 48 2.60 -3.84 -6.41
C HIS A 48 2.82 -4.57 -7.75
N HIS A 49 1.76 -5.03 -8.42
CA HIS A 49 1.87 -5.62 -9.75
C HIS A 49 2.20 -4.58 -10.82
N ALA A 50 1.54 -3.42 -10.76
CA ALA A 50 1.66 -2.36 -11.78
C ALA A 50 3.07 -1.76 -11.81
N ILE A 51 3.70 -1.57 -10.66
CA ILE A 51 5.07 -1.09 -10.58
C ILE A 51 6.10 -2.21 -10.77
N GLY A 52 5.68 -3.47 -10.63
CA GLY A 52 6.54 -4.65 -10.67
C GLY A 52 7.25 -4.94 -9.34
N PHE A 53 7.26 -6.21 -8.93
CA PHE A 53 7.92 -6.65 -7.70
C PHE A 53 9.45 -6.53 -7.80
N THR A 54 10.08 -6.20 -6.68
CA THR A 54 11.53 -6.04 -6.49
C THR A 54 12.18 -4.93 -7.34
N ARG A 55 11.36 -4.10 -7.99
CA ARG A 55 11.82 -2.98 -8.83
C ARG A 55 12.47 -1.89 -7.98
N TYR A 56 11.90 -1.59 -6.82
CA TYR A 56 12.39 -0.55 -5.91
C TYR A 56 13.01 -1.17 -4.67
N LYS A 57 14.18 -0.65 -4.29
CA LYS A 57 14.90 -1.09 -3.10
C LYS A 57 15.29 0.16 -2.30
N PRO A 58 15.17 0.13 -0.96
CA PRO A 58 14.69 -0.97 -0.09
C PRO A 58 13.17 -1.24 -0.21
N ARG A 59 12.66 -2.34 0.39
CA ARG A 59 11.23 -2.71 0.32
C ARG A 59 10.28 -1.59 0.77
N CYS A 60 10.67 -0.73 1.73
CA CYS A 60 9.85 0.41 2.11
C CYS A 60 9.68 1.47 0.99
N LEU A 61 10.64 1.59 0.07
CA LEU A 61 10.50 2.44 -1.13
C LEU A 61 9.51 1.82 -2.13
N GLU A 62 9.50 0.50 -2.25
CA GLU A 62 8.50 -0.21 -3.05
C GLU A 62 7.08 -0.01 -2.50
N GLU A 63 6.91 -0.05 -1.17
CA GLU A 63 5.64 0.29 -0.53
C GLU A 63 5.21 1.73 -0.86
N TYR A 64 6.14 2.69 -0.85
CA TYR A 64 5.87 4.08 -1.23
C TYR A 64 5.36 4.19 -2.67
N HIS A 65 6.05 3.57 -3.64
CA HIS A 65 5.61 3.62 -5.02
C HIS A 65 4.28 2.89 -5.26
N ALA A 66 4.02 1.79 -4.55
CA ALA A 66 2.74 1.09 -4.63
C ALA A 66 1.60 1.97 -4.08
N TRP A 67 1.82 2.70 -3.00
CA TRP A 67 0.88 3.69 -2.47
C TRP A 67 0.67 4.88 -3.40
N ALA A 68 1.75 5.44 -3.96
CA ALA A 68 1.68 6.55 -4.90
C ALA A 68 0.85 6.17 -6.13
N TRP A 69 1.11 4.98 -6.70
CA TRP A 69 0.31 4.44 -7.80
C TRP A 69 -1.17 4.27 -7.41
N ALA A 70 -1.45 3.76 -6.21
CA ALA A 70 -2.82 3.55 -5.75
C ALA A 70 -3.60 4.86 -5.61
N LEU A 71 -2.98 5.92 -5.09
CA LEU A 71 -3.62 7.23 -4.95
C LEU A 71 -3.89 7.88 -6.31
N ASP A 72 -2.92 7.82 -7.22
CA ASP A 72 -3.11 8.26 -8.60
C ASP A 72 -4.23 7.46 -9.31
N ALA A 73 -4.28 6.15 -9.11
CA ALA A 73 -5.38 5.32 -9.63
C ALA A 73 -6.73 5.73 -9.02
N MET A 74 -6.80 5.99 -7.71
CA MET A 74 -8.03 6.49 -7.08
C MET A 74 -8.51 7.78 -7.74
N GLU A 75 -7.61 8.74 -7.95
CA GLU A 75 -7.92 10.01 -8.61
C GLU A 75 -8.39 9.80 -10.05
N ARG A 76 -7.68 8.99 -10.85
CA ARG A 76 -8.07 8.66 -12.24
C ARG A 76 -9.44 8.00 -12.35
N TYR A 77 -9.82 7.17 -11.39
CA TYR A 77 -11.13 6.49 -11.38
C TYR A 77 -12.21 7.27 -10.61
N GLY A 78 -11.95 8.52 -10.21
CA GLY A 78 -12.92 9.36 -9.50
C GLY A 78 -13.26 8.86 -8.09
N VAL A 79 -12.40 8.05 -7.49
CA VAL A 79 -12.54 7.59 -6.10
C VAL A 79 -11.92 8.63 -5.17
N GLN A 80 -12.73 9.21 -4.28
CA GLN A 80 -12.26 10.24 -3.36
C GLN A 80 -11.13 9.75 -2.45
N VAL A 81 -9.99 10.46 -2.47
CA VAL A 81 -8.88 10.25 -1.52
C VAL A 81 -9.14 11.02 -0.23
N THR A 82 -9.85 10.37 0.71
CA THR A 82 -10.17 10.97 2.01
C THR A 82 -8.95 11.13 2.92
N ASP A 83 -9.02 12.00 3.93
CA ASP A 83 -7.98 12.11 4.96
C ASP A 83 -7.71 10.79 5.69
N ALA A 84 -8.72 9.93 5.80
CA ALA A 84 -8.55 8.62 6.41
C ALA A 84 -7.60 7.74 5.57
N VAL A 85 -7.73 7.79 4.24
CA VAL A 85 -6.84 7.10 3.31
C VAL A 85 -5.42 7.66 3.40
N ARG A 86 -5.27 9.01 3.40
CA ARG A 86 -3.95 9.66 3.54
C ARG A 86 -3.26 9.27 4.84
N ARG A 87 -3.99 9.29 5.97
CA ARG A 87 -3.47 8.81 7.27
C ARG A 87 -3.12 7.33 7.25
N ARG A 88 -3.91 6.49 6.58
CA ARG A 88 -3.63 5.05 6.47
C ARG A 88 -2.34 4.80 5.68
N MET A 89 -2.16 5.50 4.56
CA MET A 89 -0.93 5.45 3.76
C MET A 89 0.27 5.87 4.61
N HIS A 90 0.18 7.01 5.29
CA HIS A 90 1.23 7.49 6.20
C HIS A 90 1.57 6.44 7.27
N ALA A 91 0.57 5.91 7.97
CA ALA A 91 0.80 4.86 8.98
C ALA A 91 1.48 3.62 8.39
N SER A 92 1.11 3.22 7.17
CA SER A 92 1.72 2.09 6.47
C SER A 92 3.18 2.33 6.16
N LEU A 93 3.53 3.53 5.66
CA LEU A 93 4.91 3.89 5.32
C LEU A 93 5.78 4.05 6.56
N HIS A 94 5.27 4.69 7.60
CA HIS A 94 5.94 4.77 8.90
C HIS A 94 6.26 3.36 9.45
N TYR A 95 5.28 2.43 9.37
CA TYR A 95 5.52 1.04 9.76
C TYR A 95 6.56 0.34 8.87
N ALA A 96 6.51 0.55 7.54
CA ALA A 96 7.46 -0.03 6.60
C ALA A 96 8.89 0.45 6.87
N ILE A 97 9.08 1.75 7.18
CA ILE A 97 10.35 2.33 7.60
C ILE A 97 10.83 1.68 8.90
N ALA A 98 10.00 1.60 9.94
CA ALA A 98 10.36 0.97 11.21
C ALA A 98 10.72 -0.52 11.02
N LYS A 99 10.04 -1.22 10.12
CA LYS A 99 10.37 -2.60 9.75
C LYS A 99 11.71 -2.70 9.02
N ALA A 100 12.02 -1.77 8.12
CA ALA A 100 13.30 -1.69 7.42
C ALA A 100 14.44 -1.37 8.39
N ALA A 101 14.24 -0.43 9.32
CA ALA A 101 15.22 -0.08 10.36
C ALA A 101 15.58 -1.29 11.23
N ARG A 102 14.60 -2.07 11.69
CA ARG A 102 14.84 -3.34 12.41
C ARG A 102 15.61 -4.38 11.60
N ARG A 103 15.58 -4.27 10.27
CA ARG A 103 16.35 -5.10 9.33
C ARG A 103 17.67 -4.45 8.91
N LYS A 104 18.16 -3.46 9.68
CA LYS A 104 19.43 -2.76 9.48
C LYS A 104 19.50 -1.99 8.14
N LEU A 105 18.44 -1.25 7.82
CA LEU A 105 18.46 -0.28 6.72
C LEU A 105 19.66 0.68 6.90
N ARG A 106 20.50 0.80 5.87
CA ARG A 106 21.70 1.66 5.93
C ARG A 106 21.39 3.12 5.69
N GLU A 107 20.53 3.40 4.72
CA GLU A 107 20.18 4.75 4.28
C GLU A 107 18.68 4.82 4.00
N LEU A 108 18.05 5.91 4.44
CA LEU A 108 16.63 6.15 4.21
C LEU A 108 16.46 6.89 2.87
N PRO A 109 15.67 6.36 1.93
CA PRO A 109 15.29 7.09 0.72
C PRO A 109 14.65 8.46 1.04
N PRO A 110 15.02 9.55 0.34
CA PRO A 110 14.51 10.91 0.60
C PRO A 110 12.98 11.01 0.59
N GLU A 111 12.31 10.25 -0.29
CA GLU A 111 10.86 10.20 -0.42
C GLU A 111 10.17 9.71 0.87
N LEU A 112 10.90 8.96 1.70
CA LEU A 112 10.40 8.38 2.94
C LEU A 112 10.60 9.30 4.16
N VAL A 113 11.40 10.36 4.04
CA VAL A 113 11.67 11.33 5.12
C VAL A 113 10.39 11.88 5.75
N PRO A 114 9.34 12.29 4.98
CA PRO A 114 8.10 12.80 5.58
C PRO A 114 7.35 11.81 6.47
N PHE A 115 7.63 10.51 6.33
CA PHE A 115 6.95 9.43 7.06
C PHE A 115 7.75 8.88 8.24
N LEU A 116 8.86 9.53 8.61
CA LEU A 116 9.67 9.17 9.78
C LEU A 116 8.90 9.28 11.10
N SER A 117 8.02 10.27 11.20
CA SER A 117 7.13 10.44 12.35
C SER A 117 5.77 9.77 12.08
N PRO A 118 5.10 9.21 13.10
CA PRO A 118 3.78 8.63 12.92
C PRO A 118 2.77 9.72 12.51
N PRO A 119 1.68 9.35 11.80
CA PRO A 119 0.64 10.32 11.46
C PRO A 119 0.02 10.92 12.73
N PRO A 120 -0.38 12.20 12.70
CA PRO A 120 -0.97 12.86 13.85
C PRO A 120 -2.22 12.13 14.34
N ARG A 121 -2.40 12.08 15.66
CA ARG A 121 -3.58 11.48 16.27
C ARG A 121 -4.83 12.23 15.80
N ARG A 122 -5.91 11.49 15.53
CA ARG A 122 -7.19 12.09 15.19
C ARG A 122 -7.66 12.94 16.39
N PRO A 123 -8.07 14.21 16.20
CA PRO A 123 -8.66 14.97 17.29
C PRO A 123 -9.84 14.19 17.86
N ARG A 124 -9.90 14.08 19.20
CA ARG A 124 -11.06 13.48 19.87
C ARG A 124 -12.25 14.34 19.48
N ARG A 125 -13.26 13.75 18.82
CA ARG A 125 -14.56 14.43 18.67
C ARG A 125 -15.05 14.75 20.08
N SER A 126 -15.20 16.03 20.40
CA SER A 126 -15.97 16.44 21.56
C SER A 126 -17.38 15.87 21.38
N ARG A 127 -17.84 15.07 22.35
CA ARG A 127 -19.24 14.69 22.42
C ARG A 127 -20.01 15.99 22.70
N ARG A 128 -20.77 16.47 21.72
CA ARG A 128 -21.91 17.38 21.97
C ARG A 128 -23.12 16.51 22.26
#